data_AF-A0A1Y1KQP1-F1
#
_entry.id   AF-A0A1Y1KQP1-F1
#
_cell.length_a   1.000
_cell.length_b   1.000
_cell.length_c   1.000
_cell.angle_alpha   90.00
_cell.angle_beta   90.00
_cell.angle_gamma   90.00
#
_symmetry.space_group_name_H-M   'P 1'
#
loop_
_entity.id
_entity.type
_entity.pdbx_description
1 polymer ?
#
loop_
_entity_poly.entity_id
_entity_poly.type
_entity_poly.pdbx_seq_one_letter_code
_entity_poly.pdbx_strand_id
1 'polypeptide(L)'
;DGKRTKRIVKRRKIIKRQDGKQQTTDIVTVEDEGKPAETTVTVKEEEFPEETPKQPIVEELPEEEEVTHVVGRDGKRTKRIVKRRKIIKRQDGKQQTTDIVTVEDEGKPAETTVTVKEEEAPEEMPRQPIIEELPEEEEVTHVVGKDGKRTKRIVKRRKIIKRQDGKQQTTDIVTVEDEGKPAETTVTVKEEEAPE
;
A
#
# COMPACT_ATOMS: atom_id res chain seq x y z
N ASP A 1 59.78 -10.68 7.07
CA ASP A 1 58.86 -9.57 6.72
C ASP A 1 57.68 -10.03 5.89
N GLY A 2 56.53 -10.27 6.53
CA GLY A 2 55.30 -10.61 5.83
C GLY A 2 54.49 -9.35 5.55
N LYS A 3 54.63 -8.76 4.36
CA LYS A 3 53.86 -7.59 3.93
C LYS A 3 52.37 -7.99 3.87
N ARG A 4 51.58 -7.59 4.87
CA ARG A 4 50.12 -7.78 4.87
C ARG A 4 49.53 -6.92 3.76
N THR A 5 49.09 -7.54 2.67
CA THR A 5 48.36 -6.85 1.60
C THR A 5 46.89 -6.68 1.99
N LYS A 6 46.32 -5.50 1.75
CA LYS A 6 44.90 -5.24 2.01
C LYS A 6 44.08 -5.74 0.81
N ARG A 7 43.16 -6.68 1.06
CA ARG A 7 42.12 -7.11 0.11
C ARG A 7 40.79 -6.50 0.53
N ILE A 8 40.12 -5.82 -0.39
CA ILE A 8 38.78 -5.26 -0.17
C ILE A 8 37.80 -5.99 -1.08
N VAL A 9 36.70 -6.48 -0.53
CA VAL A 9 35.64 -7.16 -1.29
C VAL A 9 34.33 -6.41 -1.07
N LYS A 10 33.75 -5.87 -2.15
CA LYS A 10 32.45 -5.18 -2.16
C LYS A 10 31.43 -6.11 -2.80
N ARG A 11 30.23 -6.24 -2.22
CA ARG A 11 29.12 -7.05 -2.76
C ARG A 11 27.89 -6.17 -2.87
N ARG A 12 27.18 -6.23 -4.00
CA ARG A 12 25.90 -5.55 -4.23
C ARG A 12 24.91 -6.54 -4.83
N LYS A 13 23.69 -6.59 -4.32
CA LYS A 13 22.59 -7.39 -4.88
C LYS A 13 21.50 -6.45 -5.37
N ILE A 14 21.00 -6.68 -6.58
CA ILE A 14 19.88 -5.96 -7.19
C ILE A 14 18.80 -6.98 -7.49
N ILE A 15 17.55 -6.74 -7.08
CA ILE A 15 16.42 -7.63 -7.35
C ILE A 15 15.38 -6.82 -8.13
N LYS A 16 15.00 -7.30 -9.32
CA LYS A 16 13.93 -6.74 -10.16
C LYS A 16 12.85 -7.80 -10.32
N ARG A 17 11.58 -7.40 -10.18
CA ARG A 17 10.41 -8.27 -10.37
C ARG A 17 9.57 -7.71 -11.52
N GLN A 18 9.25 -8.54 -12.51
CA GLN A 18 8.43 -8.15 -13.66
C GLN A 18 7.76 -9.40 -14.24
N ASP A 19 6.47 -9.34 -14.56
CA ASP A 19 5.73 -10.39 -15.29
C ASP A 19 5.90 -11.82 -14.73
N GLY A 20 5.73 -12.01 -13.42
CA GLY A 20 5.89 -13.33 -12.78
C GLY A 20 7.34 -13.86 -12.74
N LYS A 21 8.32 -13.00 -13.00
CA LYS A 21 9.75 -13.34 -12.96
C LYS A 21 10.50 -12.46 -11.97
N GLN A 22 11.43 -13.06 -11.24
CA GLN A 22 12.37 -12.37 -10.37
C GLN A 22 13.78 -12.48 -10.95
N GLN A 23 14.36 -11.34 -11.31
CA GLN A 23 15.76 -11.22 -11.73
C GLN A 23 16.60 -10.74 -10.55
N THR A 24 17.60 -11.52 -10.16
CA THR A 24 18.58 -11.16 -9.12
C THR A 24 19.96 -10.98 -9.74
N THR A 25 20.55 -9.81 -9.59
CA THR A 25 21.90 -9.47 -10.06
C THR A 25 22.84 -9.29 -8.87
N ASP A 26 23.80 -10.20 -8.71
CA ASP A 26 24.86 -10.14 -7.71
C ASP A 26 26.14 -9.57 -8.35
N ILE A 27 26.63 -8.45 -7.84
CA ILE A 27 27.87 -7.78 -8.26
C ILE A 27 28.89 -7.94 -7.14
N VAL A 28 30.05 -8.52 -7.44
CA VAL A 28 31.17 -8.66 -6.50
C VAL A 28 32.39 -7.97 -7.09
N THR A 29 32.95 -7.00 -6.36
CA THR A 29 34.18 -6.30 -6.75
C THR A 29 35.28 -6.64 -5.74
N VAL A 30 36.41 -7.14 -6.21
CA VAL A 30 37.61 -7.46 -5.43
C VAL A 30 38.71 -6.47 -5.80
N GLU A 31 39.22 -5.74 -4.81
CA GLU A 31 40.33 -4.80 -4.94
C GLU A 31 41.50 -5.33 -4.12
N ASP A 32 42.53 -5.82 -4.80
CA ASP A 32 43.80 -6.23 -4.18
C ASP A 32 44.84 -5.11 -4.35
N GLU A 33 45.59 -4.80 -3.30
CA GLU A 33 46.61 -3.75 -3.30
C GLU A 33 47.67 -3.99 -4.41
N GLY A 34 47.77 -3.05 -5.36
CA GLY A 34 48.68 -3.12 -6.51
C GLY A 34 48.14 -3.87 -7.73
N LYS A 35 46.87 -4.31 -7.73
CA LYS A 35 46.19 -4.93 -8.88
C LYS A 35 44.96 -4.11 -9.30
N PRO A 36 44.56 -4.15 -10.58
CA PRO A 36 43.28 -3.58 -11.01
C PRO A 36 42.11 -4.27 -10.30
N ALA A 37 41.05 -3.52 -10.02
CA ALA A 37 39.84 -4.07 -9.41
C ALA A 37 39.16 -5.08 -10.34
N GLU A 38 38.85 -6.26 -9.82
CA GLU A 38 38.14 -7.31 -10.55
C GLU A 38 36.66 -7.27 -10.16
N THR A 39 35.76 -7.08 -11.13
CA THR A 39 34.31 -7.10 -10.89
C THR A 39 33.67 -8.27 -11.59
N THR A 40 32.94 -9.10 -10.84
CA THR A 40 32.10 -10.17 -11.38
C THR A 40 30.63 -9.82 -11.19
N VAL A 41 29.84 -10.04 -12.24
CA VAL A 41 28.38 -9.82 -12.23
C VAL A 41 27.71 -11.15 -12.54
N THR A 42 26.84 -11.61 -11.65
CA THR A 42 26.06 -12.84 -11.80
C THR A 42 24.58 -12.48 -11.85
N VAL A 43 23.88 -12.88 -12.92
CA VAL A 43 22.44 -12.66 -13.07
C VAL A 43 21.73 -14.00 -12.95
N LYS A 44 20.70 -14.06 -12.11
CA LYS A 44 19.80 -15.21 -11.95
C LYS A 44 18.37 -14.77 -12.26
N GLU A 45 17.67 -15.52 -13.10
CA GLU A 45 16.23 -15.34 -13.35
C GLU A 45 15.52 -16.57 -12.77
N GLU A 46 14.54 -16.33 -11.91
CA GLU A 46 13.70 -17.37 -11.31
C GLU A 46 12.23 -17.02 -11.60
N GLU A 47 11.42 -18.02 -11.94
CA GLU A 47 9.98 -17.86 -11.96
C GLU A 47 9.53 -17.55 -10.54
N PHE A 48 8.91 -16.38 -10.36
CA PHE A 48 8.38 -15.96 -9.08
C PHE A 48 6.87 -15.94 -9.24
N PRO A 49 6.16 -16.97 -8.75
CA PRO A 49 4.72 -17.04 -8.90
C PRO A 49 4.11 -15.75 -8.34
N GLU A 50 3.31 -15.07 -9.16
CA GLU A 50 2.49 -13.94 -8.73
C GLU A 50 1.30 -14.48 -7.90
N GLU A 51 1.58 -15.33 -6.92
CA GLU A 51 0.61 -15.86 -5.98
C GLU A 51 0.52 -14.89 -4.80
N THR A 52 -0.03 -13.70 -5.07
CA THR A 52 -0.97 -13.18 -4.08
C THR A 52 -2.30 -13.87 -4.37
N PRO A 53 -2.80 -14.79 -3.54
CA PRO A 53 -4.22 -15.12 -3.62
C PRO A 53 -4.95 -13.79 -3.54
N LYS A 54 -5.68 -13.41 -4.60
CA LYS A 54 -6.48 -12.19 -4.59
C LYS A 54 -7.40 -12.33 -3.40
N GLN A 55 -7.09 -11.61 -2.32
CA GLN A 55 -7.89 -11.71 -1.11
C GLN A 55 -9.33 -11.35 -1.51
N PRO A 56 -10.34 -12.11 -1.07
CA PRO A 56 -11.70 -11.80 -1.41
C PRO A 56 -11.99 -10.37 -0.96
N ILE A 57 -12.31 -9.50 -1.91
CA ILE A 57 -12.67 -8.11 -1.60
C ILE A 57 -14.11 -8.16 -1.12
N VAL A 58 -14.32 -7.80 0.16
CA VAL A 58 -15.64 -7.72 0.76
C VAL A 58 -15.95 -6.25 1.02
N GLU A 59 -17.03 -5.76 0.42
CA GLU A 59 -17.55 -4.41 0.57
C GLU A 59 -18.96 -4.48 1.14
N GLU A 60 -19.22 -3.82 2.27
CA GLU A 60 -20.56 -3.66 2.84
C GLU A 60 -21.03 -2.24 2.57
N LEU A 61 -22.17 -2.11 1.86
CA LEU A 61 -22.79 -0.81 1.63
C LEU A 61 -23.49 -0.32 2.91
N PRO A 62 -23.63 1.00 3.09
CA PRO A 62 -24.35 1.58 4.23
C PRO A 62 -25.76 0.97 4.38
N GLU A 63 -26.16 0.75 5.63
CA GLU A 63 -27.54 0.33 5.94
C GLU A 63 -28.51 1.48 5.64
N GLU A 64 -29.57 1.20 4.87
CA GLU A 64 -30.67 2.13 4.66
C GLU A 64 -31.85 1.75 5.56
N GLU A 65 -32.37 2.69 6.34
CA GLU A 65 -33.57 2.52 7.17
C GLU A 65 -34.72 3.39 6.65
N GLU A 66 -35.89 2.77 6.48
CA GLU A 66 -37.12 3.44 6.08
C GLU A 66 -38.20 3.22 7.13
N VAL A 67 -38.73 4.30 7.69
CA VAL A 67 -39.79 4.26 8.71
C VAL A 67 -41.10 4.73 8.10
N THR A 68 -42.11 3.85 8.09
CA THR A 68 -43.45 4.14 7.61
C THR A 68 -44.48 3.93 8.72
N HIS A 69 -45.62 4.60 8.62
CA HIS A 69 -46.77 4.37 9.51
C HIS A 69 -47.86 3.68 8.71
N VAL A 70 -48.23 2.48 9.12
CA VAL A 70 -49.27 1.68 8.45
C VAL A 70 -50.56 1.80 9.26
N VAL A 71 -51.69 2.00 8.58
CA VAL A 71 -53.00 1.98 9.23
C VAL A 71 -53.51 0.54 9.22
N GLY A 72 -53.66 -0.04 10.40
CA GLY A 72 -54.22 -1.37 10.60
C GLY A 72 -55.72 -1.42 10.28
N ARG A 73 -56.25 -2.63 10.10
CA ARG A 73 -57.70 -2.84 9.83
C ARG A 73 -58.61 -2.35 10.95
N ASP A 74 -58.07 -2.21 12.17
CA ASP A 74 -58.73 -1.68 13.35
C ASP A 74 -58.64 -0.13 13.44
N GLY A 75 -58.05 0.52 12.44
CA GLY A 75 -57.87 1.98 12.37
C GLY A 75 -56.68 2.51 13.19
N LYS A 76 -55.92 1.65 13.89
CA LYS A 76 -54.73 2.07 14.63
C LYS A 76 -53.55 2.27 13.70
N ARG A 77 -52.77 3.32 13.93
CA ARG A 77 -51.48 3.53 13.25
C ARG A 77 -50.41 2.73 13.97
N THR A 78 -49.72 1.86 13.23
CA THR A 78 -48.59 1.07 13.71
C THR A 78 -47.33 1.46 12.96
N LYS A 79 -46.20 1.52 13.66
CA LYS A 79 -44.90 1.79 13.04
C LYS A 79 -44.44 0.55 12.25
N ARG A 80 -43.91 0.77 11.05
CA ARG A 80 -43.19 -0.22 10.23
C ARG A 80 -41.80 0.31 9.94
N ILE A 81 -40.78 -0.49 10.19
CA ILE A 81 -39.38 -0.18 9.91
C ILE A 81 -38.87 -1.16 8.87
N VAL A 82 -38.23 -0.68 7.81
CA VAL A 82 -37.58 -1.51 6.80
C VAL A 82 -36.09 -1.15 6.77
N LYS A 83 -35.23 -2.12 7.10
CA LYS A 83 -33.77 -1.99 7.05
C LYS A 83 -33.23 -2.77 5.86
N ARG A 84 -32.40 -2.15 5.03
CA ARG A 84 -31.75 -2.75 3.85
C ARG A 84 -30.24 -2.71 4.03
N ARG A 85 -29.58 -3.85 3.90
CA ARG A 85 -28.11 -3.96 3.83
C ARG A 85 -27.71 -4.70 2.56
N LYS A 86 -26.58 -4.33 1.96
CA LYS A 86 -26.04 -5.00 0.79
C LYS A 86 -24.56 -5.30 0.99
N ILE A 87 -24.18 -6.56 0.81
CA ILE A 87 -22.80 -7.04 0.96
C ILE A 87 -22.34 -7.57 -0.40
N ILE A 88 -21.23 -7.06 -0.90
CA ILE A 88 -20.62 -7.48 -2.16
C ILE A 88 -19.30 -8.17 -1.85
N LYS A 89 -19.16 -9.43 -2.24
CA LYS A 89 -17.93 -10.22 -2.15
C LYS A 89 -17.43 -10.52 -3.55
N ARG A 90 -16.17 -10.18 -3.85
CA ARG A 90 -15.52 -10.49 -5.14
C ARG A 90 -14.37 -11.47 -4.92
N GLN A 91 -14.39 -12.58 -5.63
CA GLN A 91 -13.37 -13.63 -5.52
C GLN A 91 -13.27 -14.38 -6.86
N ASP A 92 -12.05 -14.67 -7.34
CA ASP A 92 -11.82 -15.56 -8.48
C ASP A 92 -12.60 -15.21 -9.76
N GLY A 93 -12.72 -13.91 -10.09
CA GLY A 93 -13.46 -13.44 -11.27
C GLY A 93 -15.00 -13.49 -11.12
N LYS A 94 -15.49 -13.79 -9.92
CA LYS A 94 -16.92 -13.80 -9.59
C LYS A 94 -17.26 -12.71 -8.57
N GLN A 95 -18.46 -12.16 -8.69
CA GLN A 95 -19.06 -11.24 -7.75
C GLN A 95 -20.30 -11.89 -7.13
N GLN A 96 -20.29 -12.03 -5.80
CA GLN A 96 -21.45 -12.42 -5.01
C GLN A 96 -22.04 -11.19 -4.33
N THR A 97 -23.28 -10.87 -4.62
CA THR A 97 -24.07 -9.83 -3.95
C THR A 97 -25.05 -10.48 -2.98
N THR A 98 -25.09 -10.01 -1.74
CA THR A 98 -26.03 -10.45 -0.70
C THR A 98 -26.86 -9.25 -0.24
N ASP A 99 -28.15 -9.24 -0.59
CA ASP A 99 -29.12 -8.24 -0.15
C ASP A 99 -29.87 -8.77 1.08
N ILE A 100 -29.85 -8.03 2.18
CA ILE A 100 -30.53 -8.36 3.43
C ILE A 100 -31.59 -7.30 3.68
N VAL A 101 -32.86 -7.72 3.77
CA VAL A 101 -34.00 -6.85 4.05
C VAL A 101 -34.66 -7.30 5.33
N THR A 102 -34.78 -6.42 6.32
CA THR A 102 -35.48 -6.70 7.59
C THR A 102 -36.69 -5.78 7.71
N VAL A 103 -37.87 -6.35 7.95
CA VAL A 103 -39.13 -5.63 8.16
C VAL A 103 -39.59 -5.83 9.59
N GLU A 104 -39.75 -4.74 10.33
CA GLU A 104 -40.21 -4.73 11.72
C GLU A 104 -41.54 -3.98 11.79
N ASP A 105 -42.65 -4.72 11.95
CA ASP A 105 -43.97 -4.15 12.26
C ASP A 105 -44.16 -4.08 13.77
N GLU A 106 -44.64 -2.95 14.29
CA GLU A 106 -44.93 -2.78 15.72
C GLU A 106 -45.89 -3.86 16.25
N GLY A 107 -45.45 -4.60 17.26
CA GLY A 107 -46.20 -5.70 17.85
C GLY A 107 -46.09 -7.05 17.14
N LYS A 108 -45.27 -7.15 16.08
CA LYS A 108 -44.95 -8.42 15.39
C LYS A 108 -43.44 -8.74 15.50
N PRO A 109 -43.05 -10.02 15.37
CA PRO A 109 -41.64 -10.37 15.20
C PRO A 109 -41.09 -9.75 13.90
N ALA A 110 -39.81 -9.41 13.90
CA ALA A 110 -39.11 -8.95 12.72
C ALA A 110 -39.01 -10.07 11.67
N GLU A 111 -39.21 -9.72 10.40
CA GLU A 111 -39.07 -10.63 9.26
C GLU A 111 -37.83 -10.24 8.44
N THR A 112 -36.83 -11.11 8.39
CA THR A 112 -35.61 -10.89 7.60
C THR A 112 -35.62 -11.78 6.36
N THR A 113 -35.39 -11.17 5.20
CA THR A 113 -35.21 -11.85 3.91
C THR A 113 -33.79 -11.63 3.42
N VAL A 114 -33.09 -12.69 3.05
CA VAL A 114 -31.73 -12.65 2.50
C VAL A 114 -31.77 -13.17 1.07
N THR A 115 -31.25 -12.37 0.13
CA THR A 115 -31.15 -12.73 -1.29
C THR A 115 -29.69 -12.73 -1.70
N VAL A 116 -29.22 -13.83 -2.31
CA VAL A 116 -27.85 -13.97 -2.79
C VAL A 116 -27.87 -14.08 -4.32
N LYS A 117 -27.02 -13.32 -4.99
CA LYS A 117 -26.83 -13.33 -6.45
C LYS A 117 -25.35 -13.50 -6.77
N GLU A 118 -25.00 -14.44 -7.64
CA GLU A 118 -23.64 -14.64 -8.15
C GLU A 118 -23.61 -14.26 -9.64
N GLU A 119 -22.66 -13.40 -10.01
CA GLU A 119 -22.47 -12.89 -11.36
C GLU A 119 -20.97 -12.90 -11.70
N GLU A 120 -20.62 -12.88 -12.99
CA GLU A 120 -19.22 -12.63 -13.38
C GLU A 120 -18.81 -11.23 -12.91
N ALA A 121 -17.65 -11.13 -12.27
CA ALA A 121 -17.13 -9.83 -11.88
C ALA A 121 -16.71 -9.06 -13.14
N PRO A 122 -17.02 -7.75 -13.25
CA PRO A 122 -16.50 -6.92 -14.33
C PRO A 122 -14.97 -7.05 -14.41
N GLU A 123 -14.43 -7.19 -15.63
CA GLU A 123 -13.01 -7.47 -15.89
C GLU A 123 -12.06 -6.42 -15.26
N GLU A 124 -12.53 -5.20 -15.06
CA GLU A 124 -11.79 -4.15 -14.36
C GLU A 124 -12.00 -4.22 -12.85
N MET A 125 -11.16 -5.02 -12.20
CA MET A 125 -10.86 -4.80 -10.78
C MET A 125 -10.19 -3.42 -10.65
N PRO A 126 -10.62 -2.53 -9.74
CA PRO A 126 -9.72 -1.49 -9.26
C PRO A 126 -8.51 -2.22 -8.68
N ARG A 127 -7.35 -2.09 -9.32
CA ARG A 127 -6.15 -2.77 -8.83
C ARG A 127 -5.89 -2.21 -7.43
N GLN A 128 -5.70 -3.07 -6.45
CA GLN A 128 -5.30 -2.61 -5.13
C GLN A 128 -4.06 -1.73 -5.29
N PRO A 129 -4.02 -0.54 -4.67
CA PRO A 129 -2.87 0.33 -4.82
C PRO A 129 -1.63 -0.39 -4.27
N ILE A 130 -0.62 -0.58 -5.12
CA ILE A 130 0.67 -1.10 -4.69
C ILE A 130 1.39 0.06 -3.99
N ILE A 131 1.64 -0.08 -2.69
CA ILE A 131 2.34 0.93 -1.88
C ILE A 131 3.73 0.39 -1.57
N GLU A 132 4.75 1.11 -2.03
CA GLU A 132 6.16 0.84 -1.76
C GLU A 132 6.74 2.01 -0.97
N GLU A 133 7.21 1.74 0.26
CA GLU A 133 7.95 2.70 1.08
C GLU A 133 9.46 2.42 0.93
N LEU A 134 10.21 3.40 0.43
CA LEU A 134 11.67 3.30 0.41
C LEU A 134 12.24 3.52 1.81
N PRO A 135 13.37 2.87 2.15
CA PRO A 135 14.02 3.04 3.45
C PRO A 135 14.31 4.52 3.72
N GLU A 136 14.12 4.93 4.97
CA GLU A 136 14.44 6.28 5.43
C GLU A 136 15.96 6.54 5.33
N GLU A 137 16.34 7.62 4.66
CA GLU A 137 17.73 8.10 4.62
C GLU A 137 17.92 9.22 5.66
N GLU A 138 18.90 9.07 6.54
CA GLU A 138 19.28 10.08 7.54
C GLU A 138 20.69 10.62 7.23
N GLU A 139 20.79 11.94 7.12
CA GLU A 139 22.05 12.67 6.97
C GLU A 139 22.29 13.57 8.19
N VAL A 140 23.42 13.37 8.88
CA VAL A 140 23.82 14.19 10.03
C VAL A 140 24.99 15.08 9.63
N THR A 141 24.78 16.39 9.68
CA THR A 141 25.81 17.40 9.40
C THR A 141 26.05 18.29 10.63
N HIS A 142 27.26 18.82 10.74
CA HIS A 142 27.60 19.82 11.76
C HIS A 142 27.74 21.17 11.08
N VAL A 143 26.87 22.11 11.43
CA VAL A 143 26.84 23.46 10.86
C VAL A 143 27.54 24.40 11.85
N VAL A 144 28.38 25.30 11.36
CA VAL A 144 28.99 26.35 12.19
C VAL A 144 28.06 27.56 12.17
N GLY A 145 27.52 27.91 13.34
CA GLY A 145 26.68 29.10 13.53
C GLY A 145 27.47 30.40 13.37
N LYS A 146 26.75 31.52 13.19
CA LYS A 146 27.36 32.87 13.08
C LYS A 146 28.13 33.29 14.33
N ASP A 147 27.85 32.66 15.47
CA ASP A 147 28.52 32.82 16.77
C ASP A 147 29.74 31.89 16.95
N GLY A 148 30.09 31.10 15.94
CA GLY A 148 31.21 30.16 15.97
C GLY A 148 30.92 28.81 16.65
N LYS A 149 29.70 28.60 17.18
CA LYS A 149 29.32 27.32 17.79
C LYS A 149 28.96 26.29 16.70
N ARG A 150 29.40 25.04 16.90
CA ARG A 150 28.97 23.91 16.06
C ARG A 150 27.62 23.41 16.57
N THR A 151 26.63 23.40 15.70
CA THR A 151 25.28 22.87 15.96
C THR A 151 25.01 21.68 15.06
N LYS A 152 24.30 20.68 15.58
CA LYS A 152 23.89 19.51 14.80
C LYS A 152 22.71 19.86 13.89
N ARG A 153 22.77 19.40 12.64
CA ARG A 153 21.66 19.40 11.67
C ARG A 153 21.40 17.97 11.23
N ILE A 154 20.15 17.52 11.32
CA ILE A 154 19.71 16.19 10.89
C ILE A 154 18.74 16.37 9.73
N VAL A 155 18.94 15.66 8.63
CA VAL A 155 18.02 15.63 7.49
C VAL A 155 17.52 14.21 7.30
N LYS A 156 16.22 13.99 7.45
CA LYS A 156 15.56 12.69 7.22
C LYS A 156 14.77 12.76 5.92
N ARG A 157 14.94 11.78 5.05
CA ARG A 157 14.22 11.66 3.77
C ARG A 157 13.45 10.35 3.74
N ARG A 158 12.15 10.42 3.45
CA ARG A 158 11.30 9.25 3.16
C ARG A 158 10.65 9.43 1.80
N LYS A 159 10.51 8.35 1.05
CA LYS A 159 9.77 8.34 -0.22
C LYS A 159 8.73 7.23 -0.20
N ILE A 160 7.49 7.58 -0.49
CA ILE A 160 6.35 6.67 -0.56
C ILE A 160 5.84 6.68 -2.00
N ILE A 161 5.82 5.52 -2.65
CA ILE A 161 5.32 5.35 -4.02
C ILE A 161 4.01 4.55 -3.96
N LYS A 162 2.93 5.11 -4.50
CA LYS A 162 1.63 4.46 -4.63
C LYS A 162 1.31 4.28 -6.12
N ARG A 163 1.08 3.05 -6.57
CA ARG A 163 0.69 2.74 -7.97
C ARG A 163 -0.73 2.22 -8.00
N GLN A 164 -1.59 2.85 -8.80
CA GLN A 164 -3.00 2.46 -8.94
C GLN A 164 -3.50 2.87 -10.32
N ASP A 165 -4.22 1.97 -11.01
CA ASP A 165 -4.94 2.25 -12.26
C ASP A 165 -4.10 2.96 -13.34
N GLY A 166 -2.86 2.48 -13.57
CA GLY A 166 -1.93 3.05 -14.56
C GLY A 166 -1.28 4.37 -14.13
N LYS A 167 -1.53 4.84 -12.91
CA LYS A 167 -0.94 6.05 -12.34
C LYS A 167 0.03 5.72 -11.22
N GLN A 168 1.10 6.50 -11.12
CA GLN A 168 2.07 6.46 -10.04
C GLN A 168 2.05 7.80 -9.29
N GLN A 169 1.76 7.74 -7.99
CA GLN A 169 1.90 8.85 -7.07
C GLN A 169 3.17 8.66 -6.22
N THR A 170 4.10 9.61 -6.29
CA THR A 170 5.30 9.64 -5.45
C THR A 170 5.16 10.74 -4.40
N THR A 171 5.36 10.41 -3.13
CA THR A 171 5.37 11.35 -2.01
C THR A 171 6.77 11.38 -1.39
N ASP A 172 7.47 12.50 -1.54
CA ASP A 172 8.75 12.78 -0.91
C ASP A 172 8.54 13.58 0.38
N ILE A 173 9.00 13.04 1.50
CA ILE A 173 8.95 13.68 2.83
C ILE A 173 10.37 14.00 3.25
N VAL A 174 10.67 15.26 3.50
CA VAL A 174 11.97 15.72 3.97
C VAL A 174 11.78 16.44 5.30
N THR A 175 12.43 15.97 6.37
CA THR A 175 12.43 16.62 7.68
C THR A 175 13.83 17.12 8.01
N VAL A 176 13.94 18.39 8.37
CA VAL A 176 15.19 19.04 8.78
C VAL A 176 15.08 19.41 10.26
N GLU A 177 15.99 18.89 11.07
CA GLU A 177 16.07 19.18 12.51
C GLU A 177 17.39 19.91 12.78
N ASP A 178 17.30 21.21 13.07
CA ASP A 178 18.42 22.03 13.54
C ASP A 178 18.42 22.07 15.08
N GLU A 179 19.56 21.84 15.70
CA GLU A 179 19.71 21.90 17.16
C GLU A 179 19.26 23.28 17.72
N GLY A 180 18.27 23.26 18.61
CA GLY A 180 17.69 24.46 19.22
C GLY A 180 16.59 25.16 18.39
N LYS A 181 16.17 24.58 17.25
CA LYS A 181 15.04 25.04 16.44
C LYS A 181 13.96 23.95 16.33
N PRO A 182 12.69 24.32 16.06
CA PRO A 182 11.68 23.33 15.70
C PRO A 182 12.06 22.60 14.41
N ALA A 183 11.69 21.33 14.31
CA ALA A 183 11.86 20.55 13.08
C ALA A 183 10.98 21.12 11.96
N GLU A 184 11.53 21.20 10.75
CA GLU A 184 10.84 21.64 9.55
C GLU A 184 10.61 20.44 8.63
N THR A 185 9.34 20.09 8.38
CA THR A 185 8.96 19.00 7.48
C THR A 185 8.35 19.56 6.20
N THR A 186 8.90 19.13 5.06
CA THR A 186 8.40 19.44 3.72
C THR A 186 7.90 18.17 3.06
N VAL A 187 6.66 18.18 2.57
CA VAL A 187 6.05 17.08 1.83
C VAL A 187 5.83 17.50 0.38
N THR A 188 6.34 16.72 -0.57
CA THR A 188 6.16 16.95 -2.00
C THR A 188 5.44 15.75 -2.61
N VAL A 189 4.33 15.98 -3.30
CA VAL A 189 3.56 14.94 -3.99
C VAL A 189 3.67 15.14 -5.50
N LYS A 190 3.96 14.08 -6.25
CA LYS A 190 4.00 14.05 -7.72
C LYS A 190 3.12 12.92 -8.23
N GLU A 191 2.28 13.21 -9.21
CA GLU A 191 1.48 12.20 -9.94
C GLU A 191 2.00 12.13 -11.37
N GLU A 192 2.30 10.91 -11.83
CA GLU A 192 2.84 10.61 -13.15
C GLU A 192 2.14 9.36 -13.70
N GLU A 193 2.05 9.20 -15.02
CA GLU A 193 1.64 7.91 -15.59
C GLU A 193 2.69 6.85 -15.24
N ALA A 194 2.24 5.69 -14.75
CA ALA A 194 3.15 4.61 -14.42
C ALA A 194 3.81 4.11 -15.72
N PRO A 195 5.14 3.92 -15.74
CA PRO A 195 5.78 3.29 -16.89
C PRO A 195 5.17 1.89 -17.11
N GLU A 196 4.83 1.58 -18.37
CA GLU A 196 4.39 0.23 -18.81
C GLU A 196 5.37 -0.86 -18.37
#